data_AF-A0A316NY85-F1
#
_entry.id   AF-A0A316NY85-F1
#
_cell.length_a   1.000
_cell.length_b   1.000
_cell.length_c   1.000
_cell.angle_alpha   90.00
_cell.angle_beta   90.00
_cell.angle_gamma   90.00
#
_symmetry.space_group_name_H-M   'P 1'
#
loop_
_entity.id
_entity.type
_entity.pdbx_description
1 polymer ?
#
loop_
_entity_poly.entity_id
_entity_poly.type
_entity_poly.pdbx_seq_one_letter_code
_entity_poly.pdbx_strand_id
1 'polypeptide(L)'
;MCANGVNTQQLKDTVNQIDETVALTRRWTHRMYHLASDGQMERTAMQLQKIQMELDNVREMLTEAQDAIERDDADTGVTVTAV
;
A
#
# COMPACT_ATOMS: atom_id res chain seq x y z
N MET A 1 10.50 3.06 -17.21
CA MET A 1 9.78 2.54 -18.38
C MET A 1 8.55 3.42 -18.58
N CYS A 2 7.97 3.46 -19.78
CA CYS A 2 6.77 4.25 -20.05
C CYS A 2 5.69 3.35 -20.64
N ALA A 3 4.51 3.31 -20.01
CA ALA A 3 3.33 2.58 -20.48
C ALA A 3 2.21 3.58 -20.80
N ASN A 4 1.72 3.61 -22.05
CA ASN A 4 0.63 4.51 -22.47
C ASN A 4 0.86 6.01 -22.13
N GLY A 5 2.11 6.46 -22.15
CA GLY A 5 2.48 7.84 -21.77
C GLY A 5 2.62 8.09 -20.27
N VAL A 6 2.43 7.07 -19.43
CA VAL A 6 2.68 7.10 -17.98
C VAL A 6 4.10 6.63 -17.70
N ASN A 7 4.85 7.39 -16.90
CA ASN A 7 6.14 6.93 -16.36
C ASN A 7 5.87 5.91 -15.23
N THR A 8 5.96 4.63 -15.55
CA THR A 8 5.64 3.53 -14.63
C THR A 8 6.62 3.46 -13.46
N GLN A 9 7.88 3.86 -13.65
CA GLN A 9 8.85 3.95 -12.56
C GLN A 9 8.44 5.01 -11.54
N GLN A 10 8.11 6.22 -12.01
CA GLN A 10 7.65 7.30 -11.14
C GLN A 10 6.37 6.91 -10.37
N LEU A 11 5.45 6.19 -11.03
CA LEU A 11 4.22 5.72 -10.40
C LEU A 11 4.53 4.70 -9.29
N LYS A 12 5.41 3.72 -9.53
CA LYS A 12 5.84 2.75 -8.52
C LYS A 12 6.57 3.42 -7.35
N ASP A 13 7.45 4.38 -7.63
CA ASP A 13 8.14 5.13 -6.58
C ASP A 13 7.15 5.91 -5.69
N THR A 14 6.07 6.42 -6.28
CA THR A 14 4.99 7.09 -5.55
C THR A 14 4.18 6.10 -4.71
N VAL A 15 3.87 4.92 -5.24
CA VAL A 15 3.20 3.84 -4.49
C VAL A 15 4.04 3.42 -3.29
N ASN A 16 5.35 3.25 -3.46
CA ASN A 16 6.29 2.95 -2.36
C ASN A 16 6.28 4.01 -1.27
N GLN A 17 6.33 5.30 -1.63
CA GLN A 17 6.28 6.40 -0.65
C GLN A 17 4.96 6.40 0.16
N ILE A 18 3.85 6.08 -0.50
CA ILE A 18 2.55 5.95 0.17
C ILE A 18 2.56 4.73 1.11
N ASP A 19 3.06 3.57 0.68
CA ASP A 19 3.15 2.37 1.53
C ASP A 19 3.98 2.62 2.79
N GLU A 20 5.13 3.29 2.66
CA GLU A 20 5.96 3.68 3.80
C GLU A 20 5.22 4.59 4.79
N THR A 21 4.41 5.52 4.26
CA THR A 21 3.57 6.43 5.05
C THR A 21 2.45 5.67 5.77
N VAL A 22 1.80 4.72 5.10
CA VAL A 22 0.78 3.83 5.69
C VAL A 22 1.42 2.97 6.80
N ALA A 23 2.62 2.44 6.57
CA ALA A 23 3.35 1.67 7.57
C ALA A 23 3.67 2.51 8.82
N LEU A 24 4.09 3.77 8.65
CA LEU A 24 4.31 4.70 9.76
C LEU A 24 3.00 4.99 10.51
N THR A 25 1.93 5.25 9.78
CA THR A 25 0.59 5.48 10.35
C THR A 25 0.12 4.28 11.16
N ARG A 26 0.31 3.05 10.66
CA ARG A 26 -0.01 1.81 11.37
C ARG A 26 0.75 1.69 12.69
N ARG A 27 2.05 2.04 12.70
CA ARG A 27 2.86 2.07 13.94
C ARG A 27 2.31 3.07 14.96
N TRP A 28 1.87 4.24 14.53
CA TRP A 28 1.25 5.22 15.43
C TRP A 28 -0.11 4.77 15.94
N THR A 29 -0.94 4.17 15.08
CA THR A 29 -2.21 3.56 15.49
C THR A 29 -2.00 2.46 16.53
N HIS A 30 -0.97 1.62 16.36
CA HIS A 30 -0.62 0.61 17.36
C HIS A 30 -0.18 1.22 18.69
N ARG A 31 0.58 2.33 18.67
CA ARG A 31 0.92 3.08 19.88
C ARG A 31 -0.31 3.64 20.58
N MET A 32 -1.24 4.23 19.83
CA MET A 32 -2.52 4.72 20.37
C MET A 32 -3.35 3.58 20.96
N TYR A 33 -3.34 2.40 20.33
CA TYR A 33 -4.03 1.22 20.83
C TYR A 33 -3.53 0.85 22.23
N HIS A 34 -2.20 0.79 22.44
CA HIS A 34 -1.65 0.53 23.77
C HIS A 34 -2.05 1.60 24.79
N LEU A 35 -1.98 2.89 24.43
CA LEU A 35 -2.44 3.97 25.33
C LEU A 35 -3.91 3.80 25.74
N ALA A 36 -4.79 3.44 24.80
CA ALA A 36 -6.21 3.21 25.08
C ALA A 36 -6.44 1.93 25.89
N SER A 37 -5.72 0.85 25.58
CA SER A 37 -5.82 -0.44 26.28
C SER A 37 -5.35 -0.32 27.73
N ASP A 38 -4.19 0.30 27.97
CA ASP A 38 -3.62 0.51 29.30
C ASP A 38 -4.52 1.44 30.14
N GLY A 39 -5.19 2.40 29.49
CA GLY A 39 -6.17 3.29 30.10
C GLY A 39 -7.57 2.70 30.26
N GLN A 40 -7.77 1.39 30.02
CA GLN A 40 -9.08 0.71 30.10
C GLN A 40 -10.18 1.34 29.21
N MET A 41 -9.80 2.02 28.12
CA MET A 41 -10.72 2.61 27.15
C MET A 41 -11.11 1.58 26.06
N GLU A 42 -11.79 0.51 26.46
CA GLU A 42 -12.05 -0.69 25.62
C GLU A 42 -12.63 -0.38 24.24
N ARG A 43 -13.64 0.49 24.16
CA ARG A 43 -14.27 0.87 22.88
C ARG A 43 -13.28 1.54 21.92
N THR A 44 -12.42 2.40 22.45
CA THR A 44 -11.38 3.08 21.68
C THR A 44 -10.30 2.09 21.25
N ALA A 45 -9.83 1.23 22.15
CA ALA A 45 -8.85 0.19 21.83
C ALA A 45 -9.35 -0.75 20.72
N MET A 46 -10.61 -1.22 20.80
CA MET A 46 -11.21 -2.05 19.77
C MET A 46 -11.24 -1.35 18.39
N GLN A 47 -11.59 -0.06 18.35
CA GLN A 47 -11.61 0.67 17.08
C GLN A 47 -10.19 0.85 16.51
N LEU A 48 -9.20 1.12 17.36
CA LEU A 48 -7.80 1.25 16.95
C LEU A 48 -7.21 -0.08 16.47
N GLN A 49 -7.64 -1.21 17.03
CA GLN A 49 -7.29 -2.53 16.50
C GLN A 49 -7.88 -2.74 15.10
N LYS A 50 -9.14 -2.37 14.86
CA LYS A 50 -9.75 -2.44 13.52
C LYS A 50 -9.01 -1.58 12.51
N ILE A 51 -8.66 -0.35 12.88
CA ILE A 51 -7.90 0.55 11.99
C ILE A 51 -6.55 -0.06 11.62
N GLN A 52 -5.86 -0.75 12.55
CA GLN A 52 -4.60 -1.43 12.21
C GLN A 52 -4.80 -2.51 11.15
N MET A 53 -5.85 -3.33 11.26
CA MET A 53 -6.16 -4.36 10.26
C MET A 53 -6.47 -3.74 8.90
N GLU A 54 -7.24 -2.64 8.85
CA GLU A 54 -7.51 -1.96 7.58
C GLU A 54 -6.26 -1.32 6.98
N LEU A 55 -5.36 -0.79 7.80
CA LEU A 55 -4.07 -0.30 7.30
C LEU A 55 -3.21 -1.45 6.75
N ASP A 56 -3.23 -2.62 7.39
CA ASP A 56 -2.54 -3.80 6.89
C ASP A 56 -3.14 -4.24 5.52
N ASN A 57 -4.48 -4.22 5.36
CA ASN A 57 -5.16 -4.46 4.08
C ASN A 57 -4.78 -3.43 2.99
N VAL A 58 -4.67 -2.14 3.35
CA VAL A 58 -4.24 -1.10 2.41
C VAL A 58 -2.83 -1.38 1.88
N ARG A 59 -1.91 -1.88 2.71
CA ARG A 59 -0.55 -2.24 2.28
C ARG A 59 -0.53 -3.44 1.33
N GLU A 60 -1.41 -4.41 1.55
CA GLU A 60 -1.62 -5.52 0.62
C GLU A 60 -2.08 -5.00 -0.74
N MET A 61 -3.12 -4.15 -0.77
CA MET A 61 -3.60 -3.52 -2.01
C MET A 61 -2.54 -2.65 -2.70
N LEU A 62 -1.66 -1.97 -1.95
CA LEU A 62 -0.56 -1.21 -2.53
C LEU A 62 0.50 -2.12 -3.17
N THR A 63 0.72 -3.31 -2.60
CA THR A 63 1.60 -4.33 -3.20
C THR A 63 0.98 -4.86 -4.49
N GLU A 64 -0.30 -5.20 -4.48
CA GLU A 64 -1.03 -5.61 -5.68
C GLU A 64 -1.03 -4.53 -6.77
N ALA A 65 -1.09 -3.25 -6.39
CA ALA A 65 -0.98 -2.14 -7.31
C ALA A 65 0.40 -2.07 -7.98
N GLN A 66 1.50 -2.37 -7.27
CA GLN A 66 2.82 -2.45 -7.89
C GLN A 66 2.91 -3.59 -8.90
N ASP A 67 2.39 -4.76 -8.55
CA ASP A 67 2.33 -5.89 -9.48
C ASP A 67 1.49 -5.56 -10.72
N ALA A 68 0.37 -4.85 -10.55
CA ALA A 68 -0.46 -4.41 -11.66
C ALA A 68 0.31 -3.44 -12.57
N ILE A 69 1.04 -2.47 -12.00
CA ILE A 69 1.87 -1.55 -12.79
C ILE A 69 2.96 -2.29 -13.57
N GLU A 70 3.58 -3.32 -12.98
CA GLU A 70 4.57 -4.15 -13.69
C GLU A 70 3.96 -4.92 -14.86
N ARG A 71 2.77 -5.49 -14.67
CA ARG A 71 2.04 -6.19 -15.75
C ARG A 71 1.66 -5.23 -16.87
N ASP A 72 1.09 -4.08 -16.53
CA ASP A 72 0.71 -3.05 -17.50
C ASP A 72 1.93 -2.53 -18.29
N ASP A 73 3.10 -2.39 -17.63
CA ASP A 73 4.35 -2.01 -18.29
C ASP A 73 4.83 -3.10 -19.27
N ALA A 74 4.78 -4.37 -18.87
CA ALA A 74 5.17 -5.51 -19.71
C ALA A 74 4.23 -5.70 -20.92
N ASP A 75 2.93 -5.47 -20.74
CA ASP A 75 1.92 -5.61 -21.79
C ASP A 75 2.05 -4.53 -22.89
N THR A 76 2.83 -3.47 -22.66
CA THR A 76 3.11 -2.44 -23.67
C THR A 76 4.21 -2.80 -24.68
N GLY A 77 4.89 -3.94 -24.58
CA GLY A 77 5.97 -4.29 -25.51
C GLY A 77 6.36 -5.76 -25.61
N VAL A 78 5.76 -6.49 -26.56
CA VAL A 78 6.41 -7.26 -27.66
C VAL A 78 5.33 -8.07 -28.43
N THR A 79 5.03 -7.66 -29.67
CA THR A 79 4.55 -8.58 -30.72
C THR A 79 5.76 -8.99 -31.56
N VAL A 80 6.28 -10.21 -31.37
CA VAL A 80 7.23 -10.78 -32.33
C VAL A 80 6.42 -11.23 -33.55
N THR A 81 6.40 -10.42 -34.61
CA THR A 81 6.06 -10.93 -35.95
C THR A 81 7.28 -11.71 -36.44
N ALA A 82 7.22 -13.04 -36.34
CA ALA A 82 8.15 -13.90 -37.03
C ALA A 82 8.01 -13.66 -38.54
N VAL A 83 9.08 -13.20 -39.19
CA VAL A 83 9.23 -13.13 -40.65
C VAL A 83 9.92 -14.41 -41.12
#